data_AF-A0ABC9WF47-F1
#
_entry.id   AF-A0ABC9WF47-F1
#
_cell.length_a   1.000
_cell.length_b   1.000
_cell.length_c   1.000
_cell.angle_alpha   90.00
_cell.angle_beta   90.00
_cell.angle_gamma   90.00
#
_symmetry.space_group_name_H-M   'P 1'
#
loop_
_entity.id
_entity.type
_entity.pdbx_description
1 polymer ?
#
loop_
_entity_poly.entity_id
_entity_poly.type
_entity_poly.pdbx_seq_one_letter_code
_entity_poly.pdbx_strand_id
1 'polypeptide(L)'
;MERSALLSALCCLQKKQRTKDLSQLFHSYNPYDHKVLVPKDPLLMGKMVEVNIYEAGKHFMKGQPVSDARVYTASITRPLAKGEVSGLTEERPYGQMVQERNGEK
;
A
#
# COMPACT_ATOMS: atom_id res chain seq x y z
N MET A 1 46.19 0.96 28.86
CA MET A 1 45.11 0.37 28.03
C MET A 1 43.75 1.02 28.27
N GLU A 2 43.40 1.42 29.49
CA GLU A 2 42.13 2.12 29.82
C GLU A 2 41.86 3.41 29.01
N ARG A 3 42.87 4.28 28.83
CA ARG A 3 42.70 5.57 28.12
C ARG A 3 42.42 5.42 26.62
N SER A 4 42.97 4.40 25.95
CA SER A 4 42.71 4.17 24.54
C SER A 4 41.30 3.63 24.29
N ALA A 5 40.76 2.84 25.22
CA ALA A 5 39.37 2.37 25.17
C ALA A 5 38.38 3.53 25.37
N LEU A 6 38.65 4.44 26.32
CA LEU A 6 37.82 5.63 26.55
C LEU A 6 37.83 6.59 25.35
N LEU A 7 39.01 6.82 24.74
CA LEU A 7 39.13 7.66 23.55
C LEU A 7 38.36 7.06 22.35
N SER A 8 38.41 5.74 22.19
CA SER A 8 37.66 5.02 21.16
C SER A 8 36.15 5.15 21.38
N ALA A 9 35.67 4.96 22.61
CA ALA A 9 34.25 5.11 22.95
C ALA A 9 33.75 6.54 22.73
N LEU A 10 34.55 7.55 23.08
CA LEU A 10 34.25 8.96 22.83
C LEU A 10 34.14 9.25 21.32
N CYS A 11 35.04 8.69 20.52
CA CYS A 11 35.02 8.77 19.06
C CYS A 11 33.78 8.08 18.46
N CYS A 12 33.41 6.90 18.97
CA CYS A 12 32.18 6.21 18.56
C CYS A 12 30.94 7.04 18.85
N LEU A 13 30.88 7.70 20.01
CA LEU A 13 29.77 8.58 20.38
C LEU A 13 29.68 9.79 19.45
N GLN A 14 30.81 10.45 19.18
CA GLN A 14 30.87 11.58 18.24
C GLN A 14 30.48 11.18 16.81
N LYS A 15 30.98 10.04 16.30
CA LYS A 15 30.61 9.56 14.95
C LYS A 15 29.12 9.23 14.85
N LYS A 16 28.51 8.74 15.93
CA LYS A 16 27.07 8.47 16.00
C LYS A 16 26.24 9.75 16.05
N GLN A 17 26.71 10.77 16.77
CA GLN A 17 26.06 12.08 16.78
C GLN A 17 26.12 12.72 15.39
N ARG A 18 27.29 12.73 14.74
CA ARG A 18 27.47 13.33 13.41
C ARG A 18 26.66 12.64 12.32
N THR A 19 26.57 11.31 12.34
CA THR A 19 25.73 10.58 11.37
C THR A 19 24.23 10.81 11.62
N LYS A 20 23.81 11.02 12.87
CA LYS A 20 22.43 11.41 13.21
C LYS A 20 22.10 12.81 12.68
N ASP A 21 22.98 13.79 12.88
CA ASP A 21 22.77 15.16 12.39
C ASP A 21 22.72 15.20 10.84
N LEU A 22 23.54 14.39 10.15
CA LEU A 22 23.47 14.24 8.70
C LEU A 22 22.16 13.58 8.23
N SER A 23 21.62 12.60 8.97
CA SER A 23 20.33 11.98 8.62
C SER A 23 19.14 12.96 8.74
N GLN A 24 19.26 13.99 9.59
CA GLN A 24 18.26 15.06 9.66
C GLN A 24 18.32 15.99 8.44
N LEU A 25 19.50 16.19 7.86
CA LEU A 25 19.68 17.03 6.67
C LEU A 25 19.25 16.31 5.38
N PHE A 26 19.45 14.99 5.32
CA PHE A 26 19.07 14.15 4.18
C PHE A 26 17.86 13.27 4.56
N HIS A 27 16.65 13.77 4.29
CA HIS A 27 15.37 13.08 4.55
C HIS A 27 15.15 11.80 3.72
N SER A 28 16.18 11.23 3.09
CA SER A 28 16.07 9.99 2.32
C SER A 28 15.84 8.76 3.20
N TYR A 29 16.11 8.88 4.50
CA TYR A 29 15.85 7.84 5.48
C TYR A 29 14.65 8.23 6.36
N ASN A 30 13.45 7.85 5.93
CA ASN A 30 12.26 7.86 6.78
C ASN A 30 12.13 6.47 7.44
N PRO A 31 12.54 6.33 8.70
CA PRO A 31 12.38 5.06 9.37
C PRO A 31 10.88 4.83 9.60
N TYR A 32 10.38 3.66 9.17
CA TYR A 32 8.99 3.15 9.34
C TYR A 32 7.92 3.61 8.36
N ASP A 33 8.28 4.33 7.29
CA ASP A 33 7.33 4.87 6.31
C ASP A 33 6.36 3.85 5.69
N HIS A 34 6.65 2.55 5.80
CA HIS A 34 5.92 1.50 5.08
C HIS A 34 5.12 0.55 5.99
N LYS A 35 5.19 0.64 7.33
CA LYS A 35 4.48 -0.29 8.22
C LYS A 35 3.89 0.41 9.46
N VAL A 36 2.56 0.49 9.50
CA VAL A 36 1.79 0.98 10.63
C VAL A 36 0.99 -0.17 11.24
N LEU A 37 1.04 -0.31 12.56
CA LEU A 37 0.21 -1.25 13.31
C LEU A 37 -1.18 -0.64 13.51
N VAL A 38 -2.20 -1.32 13.00
CA VAL A 38 -3.60 -0.89 13.07
C VAL A 38 -4.42 -2.03 13.69
N PRO A 39 -5.44 -1.74 14.53
CA PRO A 39 -6.40 -2.74 14.99
C PRO A 39 -6.99 -3.55 13.83
N LYS A 40 -7.18 -4.85 14.06
CA LYS A 40 -7.66 -5.76 13.02
C LYS A 40 -9.18 -5.67 12.92
N ASP A 41 -9.65 -5.01 11.87
CA ASP A 41 -11.07 -4.98 11.50
C ASP A 41 -11.30 -5.75 10.18
N PRO A 42 -12.13 -6.81 10.17
CA PRO A 42 -12.38 -7.59 8.96
C PRO A 42 -12.94 -6.76 7.79
N LEU A 43 -13.70 -5.70 8.09
CA LEU A 43 -14.33 -4.82 7.09
C LEU A 43 -13.33 -3.96 6.30
N LEU A 44 -12.16 -3.72 6.90
CA LEU A 44 -11.09 -2.88 6.38
C LEU A 44 -9.99 -3.72 5.68
N MET A 45 -10.04 -5.05 5.84
CA MET A 45 -9.04 -5.95 5.29
C MET A 45 -9.04 -5.92 3.76
N GLY A 46 -7.87 -5.67 3.15
CA GLY A 46 -7.71 -5.62 1.69
C GLY A 46 -8.17 -4.31 1.04
N LYS A 47 -8.54 -3.30 1.84
CA LYS A 47 -8.91 -1.96 1.37
C LYS A 47 -7.88 -0.94 1.81
N MET A 48 -7.77 0.17 1.08
CA MET A 48 -6.92 1.28 1.53
C MET A 48 -7.72 2.14 2.51
N VAL A 49 -7.09 2.47 3.63
CA VAL A 49 -7.73 3.15 4.76
C VAL A 49 -6.81 4.28 5.23
N GLU A 50 -7.40 5.45 5.47
CA GLU A 50 -6.73 6.56 6.11
C GLU A 50 -6.60 6.29 7.61
N VAL A 51 -5.38 6.44 8.14
CA VAL A 51 -5.04 6.11 9.52
C VAL A 51 -4.46 7.32 10.24
N ASN A 52 -4.93 7.56 11.45
CA ASN A 52 -4.36 8.55 12.35
C ASN A 52 -3.26 7.89 13.19
N ILE A 53 -2.04 8.41 13.12
CA ILE A 53 -0.90 7.91 13.90
C ILE A 53 -0.93 8.56 15.28
N TYR A 54 -0.94 7.74 16.34
CA TYR A 54 -0.96 8.23 17.72
C TYR A 54 0.34 7.95 18.49
N GLU A 55 1.10 6.92 18.09
CA GLU A 55 2.38 6.56 18.73
C GLU A 55 3.41 6.20 17.66
N ALA A 56 4.59 6.80 17.76
CA ALA A 56 5.74 6.48 16.92
C ALA A 56 6.93 6.14 17.82
N GLY A 57 7.48 4.94 17.63
CA GLY A 57 8.65 4.45 18.34
C GLY A 57 9.84 4.26 17.39
N LYS A 58 10.99 3.90 17.97
CA LYS A 58 12.20 3.64 17.19
C LYS A 58 12.00 2.57 16.12
N HIS A 59 11.02 1.66 16.19
CA HIS A 59 10.84 0.59 15.19
C HIS A 59 9.40 0.40 14.68
N PHE A 60 8.47 1.27 15.07
CA PHE A 60 7.06 1.07 14.77
C PHE A 60 6.29 2.39 14.79
N MET A 61 5.19 2.42 14.05
CA MET A 61 4.13 3.40 14.24
C MET A 61 2.83 2.65 14.55
N LYS A 62 2.03 3.17 15.47
CA LYS A 62 0.67 2.67 15.73
C LYS A 62 -0.33 3.70 15.25
N GLY A 63 -1.34 3.22 14.55
CA GLY A 63 -2.41 4.03 14.02
C GLY A 63 -3.79 3.50 14.40
N GLN A 64 -4.77 4.37 14.37
CA GLN A 64 -6.19 4.03 14.47
C GLN A 64 -6.85 4.36 13.12
N PRO A 65 -7.73 3.48 12.60
CA PRO A 65 -8.49 3.79 11.39
C PRO A 65 -9.47 4.93 11.70
N VAL A 66 -9.58 5.88 10.78
CA VAL A 66 -10.52 7.00 10.93
C VAL A 66 -11.94 6.49 10.66
N SER A 67 -12.86 6.71 11.61
CA SER A 67 -14.25 6.20 11.59
C SER A 67 -15.01 6.57 10.32
N ASP A 68 -14.77 7.77 9.80
CA ASP A 68 -15.43 8.35 8.63
C ASP A 68 -14.59 8.23 7.35
N ALA A 69 -13.49 7.46 7.37
CA ALA A 69 -12.58 7.35 6.23
C ALA A 69 -13.30 6.80 5.01
N ARG A 70 -13.12 7.48 3.88
CA ARG A 70 -13.47 6.94 2.56
C ARG A 70 -12.62 5.70 2.32
N VAL A 71 -13.24 4.54 2.50
CA VAL A 71 -12.57 3.27 2.27
C VAL A 71 -12.41 3.08 0.77
N TYR A 72 -11.18 3.22 0.28
CA TYR A 72 -10.90 3.03 -1.14
C TYR A 72 -10.73 1.53 -1.39
N THR A 73 -11.65 0.95 -2.16
CA THR A 73 -11.44 -0.36 -2.75
C THR A 73 -10.32 -0.21 -3.79
N ALA A 74 -9.31 -1.08 -3.75
CA ALA A 74 -8.16 -1.02 -4.66
C ALA A 74 -8.52 -1.16 -6.16
N SER A 75 -9.77 -1.51 -6.46
CA SER A 75 -10.30 -1.70 -7.80
C SER A 75 -10.65 -0.35 -8.43
N ILE A 76 -9.75 0.16 -9.28
CA ILE A 76 -9.97 1.34 -10.14
C ILE A 76 -11.20 1.12 -11.05
N THR A 77 -11.56 -0.13 -11.33
CA THR A 77 -12.70 -0.58 -12.14
C THR A 77 -13.49 -1.66 -11.43
N ARG A 78 -14.80 -1.79 -11.71
CA ARG A 78 -15.59 -2.93 -11.19
C ARG A 78 -14.99 -4.24 -11.72
N PRO A 79 -14.92 -5.31 -10.90
CA PRO A 79 -14.51 -6.62 -11.40
C PRO A 79 -15.33 -7.00 -12.63
N LEU A 80 -14.68 -7.58 -13.64
CA LEU A 80 -15.34 -8.10 -14.84
C LEU A 80 -16.37 -9.16 -14.46
N ALA A 81 -17.49 -9.21 -15.18
CA ALA A 81 -18.47 -10.25 -14.98
C ALA A 81 -17.85 -11.62 -15.32
N LYS A 82 -18.36 -12.69 -14.70
CA LYS A 82 -17.85 -14.04 -14.95
C LYS A 82 -18.03 -14.39 -16.43
N GLY A 83 -16.91 -14.49 -17.15
CA GLY A 83 -16.88 -14.76 -18.60
C GLY A 83 -16.52 -13.56 -19.47
N GLU A 84 -16.40 -12.36 -18.90
CA GLU A 84 -15.86 -11.19 -19.60
C GLU A 84 -14.33 -11.24 -19.61
N VAL A 85 -13.74 -11.01 -20.78
CA VAL A 85 -12.28 -10.95 -20.97
C VAL A 85 -11.91 -9.51 -21.26
N SER A 86 -10.99 -8.94 -20.49
CA SER A 86 -10.46 -7.60 -20.74
C SER A 86 -9.77 -7.57 -22.10
N GLY A 87 -10.33 -6.87 -23.09
CA GLY A 87 -9.60 -6.50 -24.30
C GLY A 87 -10.22 -6.81 -25.67
N LEU A 88 -11.52 -7.11 -25.79
CA LEU A 88 -12.17 -7.23 -27.12
C LEU A 88 -13.48 -6.45 -27.19
N THR A 89 -13.41 -5.21 -27.67
CA THR A 89 -14.57 -4.53 -28.28
C THR A 89 -14.64 -4.97 -29.74
N GLU A 90 -14.98 -6.23 -30.02
CA GLU A 90 -15.37 -6.58 -31.39
C GLU A 90 -16.85 -6.26 -31.58
N GLU A 91 -17.13 -5.08 -32.14
CA GLU A 91 -18.33 -4.93 -32.94
C GLU A 91 -18.19 -5.86 -34.14
N ARG A 92 -18.90 -6.99 -34.12
CA ARG A 92 -19.20 -7.73 -35.34
C ARG A 92 -20.61 -7.38 -35.80
N PRO A 93 -20.81 -6.37 -36.66
CA PRO A 93 -21.99 -6.32 -37.49
C PRO A 93 -21.73 -7.22 -38.70
N TYR A 94 -22.32 -8.42 -38.71
CA TYR A 94 -22.95 -9.09 -39.86
C TYR A 94 -22.99 -10.60 -39.62
N GLY A 95 -24.21 -11.10 -39.44
CA GLY A 95 -24.55 -12.51 -39.50
C GLY A 95 -26.04 -12.60 -39.83
N GLN A 96 -26.35 -12.56 -41.12
CA GLN A 96 -27.68 -12.73 -41.68
C GLN A 96 -28.42 -13.88 -41.00
N MET A 97 -29.59 -13.59 -40.45
CA MET A 97 -30.57 -14.59 -40.09
C MET A 97 -31.05 -15.26 -41.38
N VAL A 98 -30.64 -16.52 -41.59
CA VAL A 98 -31.21 -17.37 -42.63
C VAL A 98 -32.62 -17.74 -42.19
N GLN A 99 -33.63 -17.31 -42.95
CA GLN A 99 -35.01 -17.74 -42.73
C GLN A 99 -35.14 -19.22 -43.10
N GLU A 100 -35.37 -20.07 -42.10
CA GLU A 100 -35.83 -21.43 -42.33
C GLU A 100 -37.29 -21.39 -42.80
N ARG A 101 -37.50 -21.61 -44.10
CA ARG A 101 -38.78 -22.08 -44.62
C ARG A 101 -38.86 -23.58 -44.37
N ASN A 102 -39.71 -23.99 -43.43
CA ASN A 102 -40.38 -25.30 -43.40
C ASN A 102 -41.80 -24.98 -42.86
N GLY A 103 -42.92 -25.22 -43.53
CA GLY A 103 -43.24 -26.33 -44.42
C GLY A 103 -44.04 -27.38 -43.64
N GLU A 104 -45.37 -27.23 -43.66
CA GLU A 104 -46.42 -28.24 -43.41
C GLU A 104 -46.64 -28.82 -42.00
N LYS A 105 -47.82 -28.51 -41.43
CA LYS A 105 -48.95 -29.45 -41.33
C LYS A 105 -50.27 -28.69 -41.31
#